data_AF-A0A1H0G7D8-F1
#
_entry.id   AF-A0A1H0G7D8-F1
#
_cell.length_a   1.000
_cell.length_b   1.000
_cell.length_c   1.000
_cell.angle_alpha   90.00
_cell.angle_beta   90.00
_cell.angle_gamma   90.00
#
_symmetry.space_group_name_H-M   'P 1'
#
loop_
_entity.id
_entity.type
_entity.pdbx_description
1 polymer ?
#
loop_
_entity_poly.entity_id
_entity_poly.type
_entity_poly.pdbx_seq_one_letter_code
_entity_poly.pdbx_strand_id
1 'polypeptide(L)' 'MIIIINGAFGAGKTTAANRLLPLMPNSIIFDPEEIGYMFRKLVAVEDRFAHDDL' A
#
# COMPACT_ATOMS: atom_id res chain seq x y z
N MET A 1 -16.80 4.68 -3.54
CA MET A 1 -15.88 5.82 -3.35
C MET A 1 -14.50 5.24 -3.03
N ILE A 2 -13.43 5.81 -3.59
CA ILE A 2 -12.05 5.42 -3.28
C ILE A 2 -11.42 6.59 -2.54
N ILE A 3 -10.79 6.33 -1.40
CA ILE A 3 -10.05 7.32 -0.62
C ILE A 3 -8.58 6.88 -0.61
N ILE A 4 -7.70 7.75 -1.12
CA ILE A 4 -6.26 7.51 -1.12
C ILE A 4 -5.63 8.33 -0.01
N ILE A 5 -4.99 7.65 0.96
CA ILE A 5 -4.26 8.29 2.06
C ILE A 5 -2.77 8.23 1.73
N ASN A 6 -2.21 9.33 1.27
CA ASN A 6 -0.78 9.44 0.91
C ASN A 6 0.04 10.09 2.05
N GLY A 7 1.35 9.90 2.01
CA GLY A 7 2.32 10.43 2.98
C GLY A 7 3.64 9.68 2.93
N ALA A 8 4.71 10.33 3.42
CA ALA A 8 6.04 9.72 3.52
C ALA A 8 6.05 8.44 4.41
N PHE A 9 7.17 7.71 4.40
CA PHE A 9 7.37 6.59 5.32
C PHE A 9 7.23 7.07 6.77
N GLY A 10 6.44 6.35 7.58
CA GLY A 10 6.17 6.74 8.98
C GLY A 10 5.19 7.92 9.17
N ALA A 11 4.62 8.51 8.11
CA ALA A 11 3.71 9.66 8.22
C ALA A 11 2.32 9.35 8.85
N GLY A 12 2.08 8.11 9.29
CA GLY A 12 0.84 7.72 9.97
C GLY A 12 -0.32 7.35 9.05
N LYS A 13 -0.06 7.03 7.77
CA LYS A 13 -1.10 6.62 6.78
C LYS A 13 -2.00 5.49 7.30
N THR A 14 -1.40 4.40 7.78
CA THR A 14 -2.11 3.23 8.33
C THR A 14 -2.95 3.61 9.55
N THR A 15 -2.43 4.47 10.44
CA THR A 15 -3.16 4.96 11.60
C THR A 15 -4.38 5.79 11.19
N ALA A 16 -4.22 6.67 10.20
CA ALA A 16 -5.31 7.48 9.67
C ALA A 16 -6.40 6.61 9.00
N ALA A 17 -6.01 5.62 8.19
CA ALA A 17 -6.93 4.67 7.56
C ALA A 17 -7.77 3.91 8.59
N ASN A 18 -7.13 3.37 9.63
CA ASN A 18 -7.81 2.63 10.70
C ASN A 18 -8.77 3.51 11.51
N ARG A 19 -8.45 4.79 11.71
CA ARG A 19 -9.36 5.74 12.39
C ARG A 19 -10.54 6.15 11.52
N LEU A 20 -10.35 6.19 10.20
CA LEU A 20 -11.40 6.56 9.25
C LEU A 20 -12.41 5.43 9.01
N LEU A 21 -11.95 4.17 8.98
CA LEU A 21 -12.78 2.99 8.72
C LEU A 21 -14.11 2.94 9.51
N PRO A 22 -14.14 3.10 10.85
CA PRO A 22 -15.39 3.03 11.62
C PRO A 22 -16.36 4.19 11.34
N LEU A 23 -15.88 5.29 10.76
CA LEU A 23 -16.70 6.46 10.41
C LEU A 23 -17.37 6.30 9.03
N MET A 24 -17.01 5.25 8.29
CA MET A 24 -17.43 5.03 6.91
C MET A 24 -18.15 3.67 6.79
N PRO A 25 -19.49 3.65 6.85
CA PRO A 25 -20.26 2.41 6.68
C PRO A 25 -19.94 1.72 5.35
N ASN A 26 -19.93 0.39 5.36
CA ASN A 26 -19.68 -0.44 4.17
C ASN A 26 -18.34 -0.14 3.47
N SER A 27 -17.31 0.19 4.23
CA SER A 27 -15.95 0.43 3.71
C SER A 27 -14.96 -0.64 4.17
N ILE A 28 -13.84 -0.72 3.46
CA ILE A 28 -12.72 -1.63 3.73
C ILE A 28 -11.40 -0.87 3.58
N ILE A 29 -10.37 -1.34 4.28
CA ILE A 29 -8.99 -0.91 4.06
C ILE A 29 -8.38 -1.81 2.99
N PHE A 30 -7.71 -1.20 2.03
CA PHE A 30 -6.88 -1.89 1.05
C PHE A 30 -5.45 -1.34 1.17
N ASP A 31 -4.49 -2.20 1.51
CA ASP A 31 -3.08 -1.83 1.59
C ASP A 31 -2.33 -2.32 0.34
N PRO A 32 -1.94 -1.42 -0.58
CA PRO A 32 -1.21 -1.80 -1.79
C PRO A 32 0.18 -2.37 -1.49
N GLU A 33 0.75 -2.14 -0.30
CA GLU A 33 2.05 -2.70 0.06
C GLU A 33 2.01 -4.24 0.08
N GLU A 34 0.89 -4.85 0.49
CA GLU A 34 0.72 -6.31 0.48
C GLU A 34 0.89 -6.91 -0.92
N ILE A 35 0.34 -6.25 -1.94
CA ILE A 35 0.50 -6.65 -3.34
C ILE A 35 1.97 -6.56 -3.76
N GLY A 36 2.66 -5.49 -3.38
CA GLY A 36 4.10 -5.32 -3.63
C GLY A 36 4.94 -6.43 -2.98
N TYR A 37 4.64 -6.80 -1.74
CA TYR A 37 5.31 -7.92 -1.06
C TYR A 37 5.04 -9.28 -1.73
N MET A 38 3.83 -9.50 -2.25
CA MET A 38 3.53 -10.71 -3.02
C MET A 38 4.32 -10.74 -4.33
N PHE A 39 4.32 -9.65 -5.10
CA PHE A 39 5.09 -9.59 -6.34
C PHE A 39 6.58 -9.80 -6.10
N ARG A 40 7.13 -9.25 -5.02
CA ARG A 40 8.53 -9.48 -4.66
C ARG A 40 8.87 -10.96 -4.46
N LYS A 41 7.90 -11.84 -4.18
CA LYS A 41 8.12 -13.29 -4.09
C LYS A 41 7.97 -14.00 -5.43
N LEU A 42 7.13 -13.47 -6.31
CA LEU A 42 6.80 -14.09 -7.61
C LEU A 42 7.75 -13.68 -8.73
N VAL A 43 8.28 -12.46 -8.67
CA VAL A 43 9.18 -11.92 -9.69
C VAL A 43 10.60 -12.45 -9.47
N ALA A 44 11.25 -12.87 -10.56
CA ALA A 44 12.63 -13.30 -10.59
C ALA A 44 13.55 -12.21 -10.04
N VAL A 45 14.62 -12.57 -9.33
CA VAL A 45 15.43 -11.60 -8.58
C VAL A 45 16.05 -10.57 -9.52
N GLU A 46 16.40 -11.00 -10.72
CA GLU A 46 16.99 -10.23 -11.80
C GLU A 46 16.04 -9.13 -12.30
N ASP A 47 14.73 -9.38 -12.21
CA ASP A 47 13.68 -8.46 -12.69
C ASP A 47 13.13 -7.54 -11.57
N ARG A 48 13.54 -7.74 -10.31
CA ARG A 48 13.01 -6.98 -9.16
C ARG A 48 13.43 -5.51 -9.15
N PHE A 49 14.54 -5.19 -9.82
CA PHE A 49 15.16 -3.86 -9.84
C PHE A 49 15.29 -3.28 -11.25
N ALA A 50 14.58 -3.84 -12.23
CA ALA A 50 14.64 -3.38 -13.62
C ALA A 50 14.20 -1.89 -13.81
N HIS A 51 13.64 -1.27 -12.77
CA HIS A 51 13.28 0.15 -12.73
C HIS A 51 14.31 1.05 -12.02
N ASP A 52 15.27 0.48 -11.28
CA ASP A 52 16.30 1.21 -10.53
C ASP A 52 17.55 1.53 -11.38
N ASP A 53 17.63 1.02 -12.61
CA ASP A 53 18.72 1.27 -13.58
C ASP A 53 18.50 2.54 -14.45
N LEU A 54 17.60 3.44 -14.05
CA LEU A 54 17.34 4.75 -14.69
C LEU A 54 17.76 5.93 -13.82
#